data_AF-A0A2H6F6E6-F1
#
_entry.id   AF-A0A2H6F6E6-F1
#
_cell.length_a   1.000
_cell.length_b   1.000
_cell.length_c   1.000
_cell.angle_alpha   90.00
_cell.angle_beta   90.00
_cell.angle_gamma   90.00
#
_symmetry.space_group_name_H-M   'P 1'
#
loop_
_entity.id
_entity.type
_entity.pdbx_description
1 polymer ?
#
loop_
_entity_poly.entity_id
_entity_poly.type
_entity_poly.pdbx_seq_one_letter_code
_entity_poly.pdbx_strand_id
1 'polypeptide(L)'
;MNELMLLTDGSVNTQSNIGYGAYLAVSECGLSLDSLRARVKVRRFEHTSSTKLELQTLLWALSDIQALGGKVIVYTDSQNIMGLQGRRERFEQNNYRSKKNRRLNNYELYQEFYRMTDQLDCEFVKVRGHQVSNQKDDIDRLFTLVDRASRNALREKLWGQPCTL
;
A
#
# COMPACT_ATOMS: atom_id res chain seq x y z
N MET A 1 -7.27 22.32 9.41
CA MET A 1 -7.58 20.89 9.24
C MET A 1 -6.25 20.20 8.98
N ASN A 2 -5.90 19.19 9.79
CA ASN A 2 -4.67 18.43 9.56
C ASN A 2 -4.97 17.41 8.47
N GLU A 3 -4.42 17.62 7.28
CA GLU A 3 -4.40 16.62 6.23
C GLU A 3 -3.18 15.72 6.45
N LEU A 4 -3.38 14.40 6.36
CA LEU A 4 -2.32 13.41 6.48
C LEU A 4 -2.05 12.78 5.12
N MET A 5 -0.82 12.90 4.65
CA MET A 5 -0.39 12.18 3.46
C MET A 5 0.04 10.76 3.85
N LEU A 6 -0.50 9.75 3.18
CA LEU A 6 -0.15 8.36 3.38
C LEU A 6 0.39 7.77 2.08
N LEU A 7 1.66 7.35 2.07
CA LEU A 7 2.27 6.67 0.93
C LEU A 7 2.41 5.20 1.25
N THR A 8 2.01 4.32 0.33
CA THR A 8 2.07 2.86 0.52
C THR A 8 2.60 2.16 -0.72
N ASP A 9 3.49 1.19 -0.53
CA ASP A 9 3.95 0.31 -1.61
C ASP A 9 4.37 -1.07 -1.08
N GLY A 10 4.52 -2.06 -1.97
CA GLY A 10 4.89 -3.42 -1.60
C GLY A 10 5.73 -4.14 -2.65
N SER A 11 6.62 -5.00 -2.18
CA SER A 11 7.43 -5.87 -3.05
C SER A 11 7.25 -7.33 -2.66
N VAL A 12 6.93 -8.19 -3.61
CA VAL A 12 6.66 -9.62 -3.40
C VAL A 12 7.61 -10.49 -4.20
N ASN A 13 8.09 -11.56 -3.57
CA ASN A 13 8.67 -12.70 -4.29
C ASN A 13 7.54 -13.68 -4.62
N THR A 14 7.20 -13.77 -5.92
CA THR A 14 6.07 -14.56 -6.41
C THR A 14 6.28 -16.08 -6.34
N GLN A 15 7.52 -16.55 -6.18
CA GLN A 15 7.82 -17.98 -6.03
C GLN A 15 7.53 -18.45 -4.59
N SER A 16 7.93 -17.64 -3.61
CA SER A 16 7.75 -17.95 -2.18
C SER A 16 6.42 -17.42 -1.60
N ASN A 17 5.73 -16.52 -2.32
CA ASN A 17 4.57 -15.78 -1.82
C ASN A 17 4.86 -14.99 -0.53
N ILE A 18 6.12 -14.59 -0.34
CA ILE A 18 6.56 -13.70 0.73
C ILE A 18 6.73 -12.31 0.14
N GLY A 19 6.15 -11.31 0.79
CA GLY A 19 6.30 -9.92 0.40
C GLY A 19 6.55 -9.01 1.59
N TYR A 20 7.01 -7.80 1.30
CA TYR A 20 7.21 -6.73 2.26
C TYR A 20 6.41 -5.53 1.82
N GLY A 21 5.54 -5.06 2.70
CA GLY A 21 4.82 -3.80 2.56
C GLY A 21 5.56 -2.69 3.28
N ALA A 22 5.54 -1.49 2.73
CA ALA A 22 6.09 -0.31 3.36
C ALA A 22 5.07 0.84 3.30
N TYR A 23 5.06 1.66 4.35
CA TYR A 23 4.30 2.91 4.33
C TYR A 23 5.03 4.06 5.03
N LEU A 24 4.63 5.27 4.66
CA LEU A 24 5.06 6.51 5.28
C LEU A 24 3.85 7.42 5.48
N ALA A 25 3.64 7.91 6.70
CA ALA A 25 2.62 8.89 7.02
C ALA A 25 3.28 10.26 7.32
N VAL A 26 2.82 11.32 6.67
CA VAL A 26 3.41 12.67 6.76
C VAL A 26 2.31 13.69 7.07
N SER A 27 2.38 14.33 8.23
CA SER A 27 1.46 15.39 8.68
C SER A 27 2.11 16.78 8.73
N GLU A 28 3.45 16.85 8.67
CA GLU A 28 4.22 18.09 8.84
C GLU A 28 5.02 18.39 7.57
N CYS A 29 4.76 19.54 6.96
CA CYS A 29 5.61 20.07 5.91
C CYS A 29 6.93 20.57 6.50
N GLY A 30 8.07 20.20 5.88
CA GLY A 30 9.39 20.75 6.23
C GLY A 30 10.41 19.77 6.83
N LEU A 31 10.05 18.48 6.97
CA LEU A 31 11.01 17.45 7.38
C LEU A 31 11.98 17.11 6.24
N SER A 32 13.25 16.87 6.59
CA SER A 32 14.24 16.40 5.62
C SER A 32 13.91 15.00 5.11
N LEU A 33 14.35 14.66 3.89
CA LEU A 33 14.16 13.33 3.32
C LEU A 33 14.78 12.22 4.17
N ASP A 34 15.89 12.49 4.87
CA ASP A 34 16.53 11.49 5.73
C ASP A 34 15.72 11.26 7.02
N SER A 35 15.16 12.33 7.59
CA SER A 35 14.22 12.21 8.72
C SER A 35 12.95 11.43 8.32
N LEU A 36 12.43 11.66 7.11
CA LEU A 36 11.28 10.92 6.59
C LEU A 36 11.62 9.47 6.29
N ARG A 37 12.82 9.18 5.77
CA ARG A 37 13.30 7.80 5.53
C ARG A 37 13.31 6.98 6.81
N ALA A 38 13.76 7.56 7.92
CA ALA A 38 13.76 6.89 9.22
C ALA A 38 12.36 6.60 9.78
N ARG A 39 11.32 7.29 9.26
CA ARG A 39 9.91 7.09 9.65
C ARG A 39 9.19 6.07 8.77
N VAL A 40 9.81 5.57 7.71
CA VAL A 40 9.22 4.52 6.87
C VAL A 40 9.06 3.26 7.70
N LYS A 41 7.83 2.75 7.76
CA LYS A 41 7.53 1.48 8.43
C LYS A 41 7.50 0.38 7.39
N VAL A 42 8.09 -0.77 7.71
CA VAL A 42 8.14 -1.95 6.84
C VAL A 42 7.62 -3.15 7.60
N ARG A 43 6.82 -4.00 6.93
CA ARG A 43 6.26 -5.22 7.49
C ARG A 43 6.31 -6.36 6.49
N ARG A 44 6.64 -7.55 6.98
CA ARG A 44 6.60 -8.80 6.22
C ARG A 44 5.19 -9.38 6.15
N PHE A 45 4.83 -9.90 5.00
CA PHE A 45 3.59 -10.60 4.73
C PHE A 45 3.89 -11.96 4.07
N GLU A 46 3.19 -12.99 4.50
CA GLU A 46 3.27 -14.35 3.94
C GLU A 46 1.99 -14.68 3.17
N HIS A 47 2.06 -15.70 2.31
CA HIS A 47 0.94 -16.16 1.49
C HIS A 47 0.25 -15.00 0.73
N THR A 48 1.08 -14.13 0.14
CA THR A 48 0.64 -12.93 -0.55
C THR A 48 1.00 -12.94 -2.03
N SER A 49 0.43 -12.01 -2.77
CA SER A 49 0.67 -11.72 -4.19
C SER A 49 0.72 -10.21 -4.36
N SER A 50 1.11 -9.67 -5.53
CA SER A 50 1.27 -8.20 -5.70
C SER A 50 0.02 -7.44 -5.26
N THR A 51 -1.13 -7.77 -5.86
CA THR A 51 -2.41 -7.12 -5.54
C THR A 51 -2.87 -7.35 -4.11
N LYS A 52 -2.60 -8.54 -3.55
CA LYS A 52 -2.96 -8.85 -2.15
C LYS A 52 -2.08 -8.05 -1.18
N LEU A 53 -0.79 -7.96 -1.45
CA LEU A 53 0.19 -7.23 -0.65
C LEU A 53 -0.07 -5.73 -0.66
N GLU A 54 -0.35 -5.15 -1.83
CA GLU A 54 -0.72 -3.74 -1.96
C GLU A 54 -1.91 -3.40 -1.06
N LEU A 55 -2.96 -4.24 -1.08
CA LEU A 55 -4.12 -4.06 -0.20
C LEU A 55 -3.80 -4.29 1.27
N GLN A 56 -3.10 -5.37 1.61
CA GLN A 56 -2.71 -5.65 2.99
C GLN A 56 -1.87 -4.51 3.59
N THR A 57 -0.98 -3.92 2.79
CA THR A 57 -0.13 -2.81 3.18
C THR A 57 -0.95 -1.55 3.44
N LEU A 58 -1.89 -1.24 2.56
CA LEU A 58 -2.81 -0.12 2.75
C LEU A 58 -3.65 -0.29 4.03
N LEU A 59 -4.28 -1.45 4.21
CA LEU A 59 -5.14 -1.69 5.38
C LEU A 59 -4.34 -1.67 6.68
N TRP A 60 -3.13 -2.22 6.67
CA TRP A 60 -2.21 -2.12 7.81
C TRP A 60 -1.89 -0.65 8.12
N ALA A 61 -1.54 0.13 7.10
CA ALA A 61 -1.18 1.52 7.28
C ALA A 61 -2.36 2.36 7.81
N LEU A 62 -3.55 2.22 7.21
CA LEU A 62 -4.78 2.88 7.66
C LEU A 62 -5.12 2.54 9.12
N SER A 63 -4.91 1.28 9.53
CA SER A 63 -5.20 0.82 10.89
C SER A 63 -4.26 1.47 11.91
N ASP A 64 -2.98 1.62 11.56
CA ASP A 64 -2.00 2.29 12.42
C ASP A 64 -2.29 3.79 12.60
N ILE A 65 -2.88 4.46 11.58
CA ILE A 65 -3.12 5.91 11.60
C ILE A 65 -4.54 6.31 11.99
N GLN A 66 -5.48 5.36 12.12
CA GLN A 66 -6.90 5.66 12.31
C GLN A 66 -7.20 6.57 13.52
N ALA A 67 -6.38 6.47 14.57
CA ALA A 67 -6.54 7.25 15.80
C ALA A 67 -6.10 8.72 15.66
N LEU A 68 -5.37 9.07 14.61
CA LEU A 68 -4.93 10.46 14.36
C LEU A 68 -6.09 11.36 13.95
N GLY A 69 -7.13 10.78 13.33
CA GLY A 69 -8.28 11.52 12.79
C GLY A 69 -7.92 12.44 11.63
N GLY A 70 -8.94 13.05 11.02
CA GLY A 70 -8.79 13.97 9.90
C GLY A 70 -8.75 13.29 8.52
N LYS A 71 -8.49 14.10 7.50
CA LYS A 71 -8.47 13.68 6.10
C LYS A 71 -7.16 12.98 5.76
N VAL A 72 -7.24 11.84 5.09
CA VAL A 72 -6.08 11.04 4.66
C VAL A 72 -5.99 11.05 3.14
N ILE A 73 -4.89 11.56 2.59
CA ILE A 73 -4.61 11.50 1.15
C ILE A 73 -3.66 10.34 0.91
N VAL A 74 -4.18 9.26 0.33
CA VAL A 74 -3.48 8.01 0.05
C VAL A 74 -2.84 8.05 -1.33
N TYR A 75 -1.51 7.96 -1.37
CA TYR A 75 -0.70 7.88 -2.57
C TYR A 75 -0.26 6.44 -2.84
N THR A 76 -0.66 5.89 -3.98
CA THR A 76 -0.33 4.53 -4.42
C THR A 76 -0.22 4.45 -5.94
N ASP A 77 0.57 3.53 -6.47
CA ASP A 77 0.61 3.20 -7.90
C ASP A 77 -0.33 2.02 -8.27
N SER A 78 -0.96 1.38 -7.27
CA SER A 78 -1.81 0.21 -7.44
C SER A 78 -3.07 0.52 -8.25
N GLN A 79 -3.15 -0.06 -9.45
CA GLN A 79 -4.36 0.03 -10.28
C GLN A 79 -5.55 -0.64 -9.62
N ASN A 80 -5.31 -1.69 -8.83
CA ASN A 80 -6.38 -2.38 -8.15
C ASN A 80 -7.03 -1.47 -7.09
N ILE A 81 -6.22 -0.80 -6.26
CA ILE A 81 -6.73 0.13 -5.23
C ILE A 81 -7.52 1.27 -5.88
N MET A 82 -6.95 1.94 -6.89
CA MET A 82 -7.62 3.04 -7.60
C MET A 82 -8.97 2.61 -8.20
N GLY A 83 -9.08 1.36 -8.66
CA GLY A 83 -10.32 0.84 -9.23
C GLY A 83 -11.32 0.29 -8.22
N LEU A 84 -11.03 0.22 -6.92
CA LEU A 84 -11.97 -0.38 -5.95
C LEU A 84 -13.23 0.45 -5.74
N GLN A 85 -13.11 1.78 -5.61
CA GLN A 85 -14.27 2.66 -5.39
C GLN A 85 -15.35 2.45 -6.47
N GLY A 86 -14.98 2.43 -7.75
CA GLY A 86 -15.90 2.18 -8.87
C GLY A 86 -16.42 0.74 -8.99
N ARG A 87 -15.90 -0.20 -8.20
CA ARG A 87 -16.33 -1.62 -8.20
C ARG A 87 -17.18 -1.98 -6.98
N ARG A 88 -17.31 -1.10 -5.99
CA ARG A 88 -17.97 -1.36 -4.71
C ARG A 88 -19.38 -1.87 -4.87
N GLU A 89 -20.25 -1.09 -5.50
CA GLU A 89 -21.67 -1.41 -5.67
C GLU A 89 -21.84 -2.81 -6.29
N ARG A 90 -21.13 -3.06 -7.40
CA ARG A 90 -21.16 -4.37 -8.07
C ARG A 90 -20.65 -5.50 -7.18
N PHE A 91 -19.60 -5.28 -6.39
CA PHE A 91 -19.06 -6.30 -5.49
C PHE A 91 -20.04 -6.61 -4.36
N GLU A 92 -20.62 -5.60 -3.73
CA GLU A 92 -21.60 -5.78 -2.65
C GLU A 92 -22.88 -6.46 -3.18
N GLN A 93 -23.47 -5.99 -4.28
CA GLN A 93 -24.69 -6.57 -4.88
C GLN A 93 -24.52 -8.05 -5.25
N ASN A 94 -23.34 -8.44 -5.72
CA ASN A 94 -23.07 -9.82 -6.12
C ASN A 94 -22.45 -10.67 -5.00
N ASN A 95 -22.50 -10.21 -3.74
CA ASN A 95 -21.89 -10.88 -2.59
C ASN A 95 -20.43 -11.27 -2.85
N TYR A 96 -19.67 -10.40 -3.52
CA TYR A 96 -18.29 -10.59 -3.93
C TYR A 96 -18.07 -11.89 -4.70
N ARG A 97 -19.01 -12.25 -5.58
CA ARG A 97 -18.89 -13.40 -6.49
C ARG A 97 -18.72 -12.93 -7.94
N SER A 98 -17.98 -13.73 -8.69
CA SER A 98 -17.84 -13.61 -10.14
C SER A 98 -19.10 -14.08 -10.86
N LYS A 99 -19.21 -13.78 -12.16
CA LYS A 99 -20.28 -14.30 -13.04
C LYS A 99 -20.39 -15.83 -13.06
N LYS A 100 -19.29 -16.54 -12.76
CA LYS A 100 -19.24 -18.01 -12.62
C LYS A 100 -19.57 -18.49 -11.20
N ASN A 101 -20.18 -17.63 -10.37
CA ASN A 101 -20.55 -17.87 -8.97
C ASN A 101 -19.38 -18.21 -8.01
N ARG A 102 -18.13 -18.03 -8.43
CA ARG A 102 -16.94 -18.20 -7.56
C ARG A 102 -16.70 -16.94 -6.75
N ARG A 103 -16.35 -17.06 -5.47
CA ARG A 103 -15.89 -15.92 -4.65
C ARG A 103 -14.70 -15.24 -5.32
N LEU A 104 -14.70 -13.92 -5.31
CA LEU A 104 -13.58 -13.13 -5.82
C LEU A 104 -12.35 -13.37 -4.94
N ASN A 105 -11.17 -13.42 -5.56
CA ASN A 105 -9.92 -13.38 -4.83
C ASN A 105 -9.85 -12.09 -4.02
N ASN A 106 -9.35 -12.19 -2.78
CA ASN A 106 -9.20 -11.07 -1.84
C ASN A 106 -10.52 -10.41 -1.39
N TYR A 107 -11.68 -11.09 -1.50
CA TYR A 107 -12.96 -10.49 -1.14
C TYR A 107 -13.00 -9.93 0.29
N GLU A 108 -12.37 -10.60 1.25
CA GLU A 108 -12.28 -10.15 2.65
C GLU A 108 -11.51 -8.84 2.77
N LEU A 109 -10.43 -8.69 2.00
CA LEU A 109 -9.66 -7.44 1.97
C LEU A 109 -10.44 -6.31 1.28
N TYR A 110 -11.29 -6.62 0.29
CA TYR A 110 -12.17 -5.62 -0.31
C TYR A 110 -13.25 -5.17 0.68
N GLN A 111 -13.84 -6.10 1.44
CA GLN A 111 -14.80 -5.76 2.50
C GLN A 111 -14.15 -4.86 3.55
N GLU A 112 -12.95 -5.22 4.00
CA GLU A 112 -12.21 -4.44 4.98
C GLU A 112 -11.79 -3.06 4.44
N PHE A 113 -11.38 -2.99 3.17
CA PHE A 113 -11.10 -1.72 2.50
C PHE A 113 -12.30 -0.78 2.56
N TYR A 114 -13.48 -1.22 2.15
CA TYR A 114 -14.67 -0.36 2.19
C TYR A 114 -15.04 0.02 3.63
N ARG A 115 -14.97 -0.92 4.57
CA ARG A 115 -15.24 -0.66 6.00
C ARG A 115 -14.33 0.44 6.55
N MET A 116 -13.04 0.38 6.25
CA MET A 116 -12.06 1.37 6.74
C MET A 116 -12.21 2.72 6.04
N THR A 117 -12.43 2.74 4.72
CA THR A 117 -12.61 4.00 3.97
C THR A 117 -13.96 4.66 4.23
N ASP A 118 -14.93 3.96 4.80
CA ASP A 118 -16.17 4.59 5.30
C ASP A 118 -15.97 5.28 6.65
N GLN A 119 -15.00 4.80 7.43
CA GLN A 119 -14.68 5.34 8.76
C GLN A 119 -13.66 6.48 8.70
N LEU A 120 -12.84 6.50 7.65
CA LEU A 120 -11.77 7.47 7.43
C LEU A 120 -12.10 8.33 6.22
N ASP A 121 -11.87 9.63 6.31
CA ASP A 121 -12.02 10.55 5.16
C ASP A 121 -10.82 10.38 4.21
N CYS A 122 -10.88 9.33 3.38
CA CYS A 122 -9.80 8.92 2.48
C CYS A 122 -9.99 9.46 1.06
N GLU A 123 -9.00 10.19 0.56
CA GLU A 123 -8.82 10.53 -0.86
C GLU A 123 -7.71 9.68 -1.46
N PHE A 124 -7.91 9.13 -2.67
CA PHE A 124 -6.90 8.29 -3.33
C PHE A 124 -6.29 9.03 -4.52
N VAL A 125 -4.97 9.14 -4.53
CA VAL A 125 -4.19 9.78 -5.59
C VAL A 125 -3.24 8.75 -6.20
N LYS A 126 -3.34 8.58 -7.53
CA LYS A 126 -2.48 7.66 -8.26
C LYS A 126 -1.12 8.31 -8.52
N VAL A 127 -0.06 7.68 -8.04
CA VAL A 127 1.32 8.05 -8.37
C VAL A 127 1.76 7.33 -9.64
N ARG A 128 2.60 7.97 -10.46
CA ARG A 128 3.21 7.33 -11.62
C ARG A 128 4.41 6.53 -11.15
N GLY A 129 4.31 5.20 -11.17
CA GLY A 129 5.45 4.34 -10.87
C GLY A 129 6.64 4.65 -11.78
N HIS A 130 7.84 4.63 -11.20
CA HIS A 130 9.12 4.58 -11.92
C HIS A 130 9.44 5.74 -12.90
N GLN A 131 9.23 7.01 -12.51
CA GLN A 131 9.73 8.15 -13.29
C GLN A 131 11.25 8.38 -13.13
N VAL A 132 11.89 8.91 -14.18
CA VAL A 132 13.31 9.32 -14.19
C VAL A 132 13.54 10.53 -13.28
N SER A 133 14.73 10.64 -12.66
CA SER A 133 15.04 11.59 -11.57
C SER A 133 14.73 13.06 -11.89
N ASN A 134 14.87 13.48 -13.14
CA ASN A 134 14.69 14.87 -13.56
C ASN A 134 13.23 15.30 -13.71
N GLN A 135 12.27 14.39 -13.52
CA GLN A 135 10.82 14.68 -13.63
C GLN A 135 10.06 14.43 -12.34
N LYS A 136 10.75 14.03 -11.26
CA LYS A 136 10.11 13.69 -9.99
C LYS A 136 9.69 14.93 -9.23
N ASP A 137 8.40 15.01 -8.92
CA ASP A 137 7.91 15.97 -7.92
C ASP A 137 8.23 15.49 -6.48
N ASP A 138 7.84 16.28 -5.49
CA ASP A 138 8.13 15.93 -4.09
C ASP A 138 7.39 14.66 -3.65
N ILE A 139 6.20 14.39 -4.20
CA ILE A 139 5.43 13.17 -3.93
C ILE A 139 6.17 11.95 -4.48
N ASP A 140 6.70 12.04 -5.71
CA ASP A 140 7.50 10.96 -6.31
C ASP A 140 8.76 10.65 -5.50
N ARG A 141 9.39 11.68 -4.92
CA ARG A 141 10.56 11.52 -4.04
C ARG A 141 10.18 10.81 -2.74
N LEU A 142 9.06 11.18 -2.13
CA LEU A 142 8.54 10.50 -0.94
C LEU A 142 8.12 9.06 -1.26
N PHE A 143 7.45 8.84 -2.39
CA PHE A 143 7.00 7.52 -2.81
C PHE A 143 8.19 6.59 -3.06
N THR A 144 9.29 7.13 -3.59
CA THR A 144 10.55 6.39 -3.75
C THR A 144 11.09 5.85 -2.41
N LEU A 145 10.78 6.48 -1.26
CA LEU A 145 11.21 5.99 0.05
C LEU A 145 10.51 4.67 0.41
N VAL A 146 9.20 4.59 0.23
CA VAL A 146 8.43 3.37 0.55
C VAL A 146 8.71 2.25 -0.47
N ASP A 147 8.83 2.58 -1.75
CA ASP A 147 9.21 1.63 -2.81
C ASP A 147 10.60 1.03 -2.58
N ARG A 148 11.61 1.87 -2.27
CA ARG A 148 12.94 1.35 -1.95
C ARG A 148 12.95 0.52 -0.67
N ALA A 149 12.21 0.93 0.35
CA ALA A 149 12.17 0.22 1.62
C ALA A 149 11.57 -1.19 1.47
N SER A 150 10.46 -1.32 0.75
CA SER A 150 9.82 -2.63 0.48
C SER A 150 10.75 -3.56 -0.32
N ARG A 151 11.39 -3.04 -1.38
CA ARG A 151 12.31 -3.81 -2.22
C ARG A 151 13.60 -4.21 -1.51
N ASN A 152 14.18 -3.31 -0.71
CA ASN A 152 15.40 -3.61 0.04
C ASN A 152 15.14 -4.68 1.10
N ALA A 153 14.03 -4.59 1.85
CA ALA A 153 13.66 -5.61 2.83
C ALA A 153 13.44 -6.99 2.20
N LEU A 154 12.84 -7.03 0.99
CA LEU A 154 12.72 -8.28 0.24
C LEU A 154 14.08 -8.84 -0.18
N ARG A 155 15.00 -8.01 -0.67
CA ARG A 155 16.35 -8.42 -1.11
C ARG A 155 17.22 -8.91 0.04
N GLU A 156 17.22 -8.22 1.18
CA GLU A 156 17.96 -8.64 2.37
C GLU A 156 17.53 -10.05 2.82
N LYS A 157 16.23 -10.36 2.75
CA LYS A 157 15.74 -11.71 3.04
C LYS A 157 16.26 -12.77 2.06
N LEU A 158 16.38 -12.42 0.77
CA LEU A 158 16.86 -13.34 -0.26
C LEU A 158 18.37 -13.58 -0.15
N TRP A 159 19.15 -12.56 0.23
CA TRP A 159 20.60 -12.70 0.43
C TRP A 159 20.98 -13.27 1.79
N GLY A 160 20.11 -13.17 2.79
CA GLY A 160 20.29 -13.76 4.12
C GLY A 160 19.95 -15.26 4.22
N GLN A 161 19.60 -15.94 3.12
CA GLN A 161 19.49 -17.40 3.11
C GLN A 161 20.86 -18.01 2.80
N PRO A 162 21.47 -18.81 3.71
CA PRO A 162 22.66 -19.56 3.35
C PRO A 162 22.31 -20.50 2.19
N CYS A 163 23.15 -20.50 1.15
CA CYS A 163 23.07 -21.48 0.08
C CYS A 163 23.15 -22.88 0.68
N THR A 164 22.03 -23.58 0.78
CA THR A 164 22.03 -25.04 0.94
C THR A 164 22.41 -25.62 -0.41
N LEU A 165 23.70 -25.89 -0.58
CA LEU A 165 24.23 -26.83 -1.58
C LEU A 165 23.99 -28.27 -1.12
#